data_AF-A0A2S4WN47-F1
#
_entry.id   AF-A0A2S4WN47-F1
#
_cell.length_a   1.000
_cell.length_b   1.000
_cell.length_c   1.000
_cell.angle_alpha   90.00
_cell.angle_beta   90.00
_cell.angle_gamma   90.00
#
_symmetry.space_group_name_H-M   'P 1'
#
loop_
_entity.id
_entity.type
_entity.pdbx_description
1 polymer ?
#
loop_
_entity_poly.entity_id
_entity_poly.type
_entity_poly.pdbx_seq_one_letter_code
_entity_poly.pdbx_strand_id
1 'polypeptide(L)'
;MTTTEQSKQEEEDDPILALDLRLRLLECVFAGALSSSDSFTATTTTQNGNKTSIALRLERLLAHLTTILDTKPNDAIHRFVQSYDLNEPLLHLPNPLSTTKETSQLSLNEKASLVFEAEPEIVQVERDLREIEVLDNRGFVGAGKLVNGDWTDEELSSTIVKPLQESTKSIQELEQRITSLMSDYDSYVNALSEIFVSWDSILSSIELDLHKLQIHKPSS
;
A
#
# COMPACT_ATOMS: atom_id res chain seq x y z
N MET A 1 28.70 -16.20 59.52
CA MET A 1 27.62 -16.57 58.59
C MET A 1 27.67 -15.59 57.43
N THR A 2 28.41 -15.95 56.38
CA THR A 2 28.55 -15.19 55.13
C THR A 2 28.42 -16.21 54.01
N THR A 3 27.32 -16.12 53.30
CA THR A 3 26.77 -17.11 52.38
C THR A 3 27.34 -16.86 50.98
N THR A 4 28.02 -17.88 50.48
CA THR A 4 28.27 -18.26 49.08
C THR A 4 28.80 -17.20 48.10
N GLU A 5 30.11 -17.30 47.88
CA GLU A 5 30.79 -16.84 46.67
C GLU A 5 30.21 -17.52 45.42
N GLN A 6 29.84 -16.67 44.45
CA GLN A 6 30.17 -16.77 43.03
C GLN A 6 30.50 -18.17 42.47
N SER A 7 29.49 -18.80 41.85
CA SER A 7 29.69 -19.72 40.73
C SER A 7 29.06 -19.11 39.49
N LYS A 8 29.73 -18.10 38.93
CA LYS A 8 29.53 -17.65 37.55
C LYS A 8 30.39 -18.58 36.68
N GLN A 9 29.88 -19.77 36.39
CA GLN A 9 30.46 -20.61 35.34
C GLN A 9 30.08 -19.95 34.02
N GLU A 10 31.03 -19.23 33.44
CA GLU A 10 31.05 -18.97 32.01
C GLU A 10 31.25 -20.33 31.35
N GLU A 11 30.16 -20.94 30.88
CA GLU A 11 30.20 -22.07 29.95
C GLU A 11 30.88 -21.55 28.68
N GLU A 12 32.16 -21.83 28.56
CA GLU A 12 32.91 -21.70 27.33
C GLU A 12 32.29 -22.71 26.35
N ASP A 13 31.40 -22.23 25.46
CA ASP A 13 30.72 -23.05 24.46
C ASP A 13 31.75 -23.85 23.66
N ASP A 14 31.86 -25.15 23.92
CA ASP A 14 32.76 -26.03 23.19
C ASP A 14 32.45 -25.91 21.68
N PRO A 15 33.38 -25.40 20.87
CA PRO A 15 33.11 -25.12 19.44
C PRO A 15 32.78 -26.40 18.67
N ILE A 16 33.23 -27.55 19.19
CA ILE A 16 32.95 -28.88 18.66
C ILE A 16 31.49 -29.27 18.95
N LEU A 17 30.97 -28.96 20.14
CA LEU A 17 29.58 -29.22 20.50
C LEU A 17 28.64 -28.30 19.71
N ALA A 18 28.97 -27.02 19.58
CA ALA A 18 28.21 -26.08 18.77
C ALA A 18 28.15 -26.52 17.29
N LEU A 19 29.26 -27.06 16.75
CA LEU A 19 29.30 -27.61 15.41
C LEU A 19 28.46 -28.87 15.26
N ASP A 20 28.52 -29.81 16.21
CA ASP A 20 27.69 -31.03 16.18
C ASP A 20 26.19 -30.70 16.26
N LEU A 21 25.80 -29.75 17.12
CA LEU A 21 24.42 -29.28 17.22
C LEU A 21 23.94 -28.61 15.94
N ARG A 22 24.78 -27.79 15.31
CA ARG A 22 24.46 -27.16 14.03
C ARG A 22 24.36 -28.18 12.90
N LEU A 23 25.23 -29.18 12.88
CA LEU A 23 25.20 -30.27 11.91
C LEU A 23 23.93 -31.11 12.07
N ARG A 24 23.57 -31.45 13.32
CA ARG A 24 22.32 -32.13 13.67
C ARG A 24 21.08 -31.30 13.33
N LEU A 25 21.13 -29.99 13.49
CA LEU A 25 20.06 -29.08 13.09
C LEU A 25 19.93 -29.07 11.56
N LEU A 26 21.03 -28.98 10.82
CA LEU A 26 21.01 -29.07 9.36
C LEU A 26 20.40 -30.39 8.91
N GLU A 27 20.84 -31.52 9.48
CA GLU A 27 20.24 -32.83 9.21
C GLU A 27 18.73 -32.83 9.48
N CYS A 28 18.29 -32.19 10.58
CA CYS A 28 16.88 -32.08 10.93
C CYS A 28 16.09 -31.19 9.97
N VAL A 29 16.65 -30.07 9.51
CA VAL A 29 16.00 -29.16 8.56
C VAL A 29 15.85 -29.84 7.20
N PHE A 30 16.89 -30.52 6.74
CA PHE A 30 16.86 -31.17 5.43
C PHE A 30 16.03 -32.45 5.39
N ALA A 31 16.01 -33.23 6.48
CA ALA A 31 15.21 -34.46 6.54
C ALA A 31 13.81 -34.24 7.14
N GLY A 32 13.55 -33.07 7.74
CA GLY A 32 12.29 -32.74 8.41
C GLY A 32 12.08 -33.44 9.76
N ALA A 33 13.10 -34.10 10.29
CA ALA A 33 13.03 -34.91 11.51
C ALA A 33 14.40 -35.06 12.17
N LEU A 34 14.42 -35.24 13.50
CA LEU A 34 15.65 -35.51 14.24
C LEU A 34 16.32 -36.79 13.73
N SER A 35 17.65 -36.79 13.60
CA SER A 35 18.47 -37.93 13.13
C SER A 35 18.21 -39.24 13.90
N SER A 36 17.69 -39.14 15.14
CA SER A 36 17.32 -40.28 16.02
C SER A 36 15.84 -40.69 15.95
N SER A 37 15.01 -40.04 15.14
CA SER A 37 13.57 -40.32 15.06
C SER A 37 13.29 -41.41 14.02
N ASP A 38 12.32 -42.29 14.31
CA ASP A 38 11.82 -43.29 13.36
C ASP A 38 11.29 -42.66 12.06
N SER A 39 10.87 -41.39 12.10
CA SER A 39 10.48 -40.62 10.92
C SER A 39 11.66 -40.27 10.01
N PHE A 40 12.85 -40.05 10.58
CA PHE A 40 14.09 -39.85 9.82
C PHE A 40 14.54 -41.17 9.16
N THR A 41 14.47 -42.29 9.87
CA THR A 41 14.84 -43.59 9.32
C THR A 41 13.85 -44.05 8.25
N ALA A 42 12.55 -43.80 8.41
CA ALA A 42 11.52 -44.10 7.41
C ALA A 42 11.68 -43.26 6.12
N THR A 43 12.16 -42.01 6.24
CA THR A 43 12.37 -41.12 5.07
C THR A 43 13.72 -41.33 4.38
N THR A 44 14.69 -41.92 5.07
CA THR A 44 16.04 -42.20 4.56
C THR A 44 16.26 -43.69 4.23
N THR A 45 15.30 -44.56 4.51
CA THR A 45 15.39 -45.99 4.23
C THR A 45 14.34 -46.37 3.19
N THR A 46 14.79 -46.93 2.07
CA THR A 46 13.88 -47.53 1.08
C THR A 46 13.43 -48.92 1.55
N GLN A 47 12.34 -49.44 0.97
CA GLN A 47 11.74 -50.75 1.33
C GLN A 47 12.72 -51.95 1.35
N ASN A 48 13.94 -51.80 0.83
CA ASN A 48 15.00 -52.82 0.83
C ASN A 48 16.07 -52.64 1.93
N GLY A 49 15.86 -51.83 2.96
CA GLY A 49 16.77 -51.70 4.11
C GLY A 49 18.08 -50.95 3.84
N ASN A 50 18.27 -50.42 2.62
CA ASN A 50 19.41 -49.59 2.27
C ASN A 50 19.11 -48.11 2.58
N LYS A 51 19.99 -47.49 3.37
CA LYS A 51 20.00 -46.04 3.64
C LYS A 51 20.21 -45.32 2.30
N THR A 52 19.18 -44.68 1.76
CA THR A 52 19.35 -43.80 0.61
C THR A 52 20.00 -42.51 1.10
N SER A 53 21.24 -42.32 0.67
CA SER A 53 21.96 -41.08 0.89
C SER A 53 21.11 -39.90 0.45
N ILE A 54 21.14 -38.82 1.21
CA ILE A 54 20.48 -37.55 0.88
C ILE A 54 20.84 -37.06 -0.52
N ALA A 55 22.05 -37.39 -0.99
CA ALA A 55 22.52 -37.14 -2.34
C ALA A 55 21.61 -37.78 -3.41
N LEU A 56 21.18 -39.03 -3.22
CA LEU A 56 20.28 -39.73 -4.15
C LEU A 56 18.88 -39.11 -4.17
N ARG A 57 18.44 -38.55 -3.03
CA ARG A 57 17.16 -37.83 -2.95
C ARG A 57 17.24 -36.48 -3.66
N LEU A 58 18.33 -35.74 -3.46
CA LEU A 58 18.57 -34.48 -4.18
C LEU A 58 18.67 -34.73 -5.69
N GLU A 59 19.37 -35.78 -6.10
CA GLU A 59 19.46 -36.17 -7.51
C GLU A 59 18.08 -36.52 -8.09
N ARG A 60 17.25 -37.26 -7.35
CA ARG A 60 15.87 -37.56 -7.77
C ARG A 60 15.00 -36.30 -7.84
N LEU A 61 15.14 -35.38 -6.88
CA LEU A 61 14.38 -34.13 -6.85
C LEU A 61 14.80 -33.21 -8.01
N LEU A 62 16.11 -33.11 -8.25
CA LEU A 62 16.68 -32.41 -9.41
C LEU A 62 16.11 -33.00 -10.71
N ALA A 63 16.18 -34.33 -10.87
CA ALA A 63 15.65 -35.01 -12.05
C ALA A 63 14.14 -34.77 -12.25
N HIS A 64 13.39 -34.71 -11.14
CA HIS A 64 11.96 -34.40 -11.18
C HIS A 64 11.70 -32.94 -11.56
N LEU A 65 12.49 -32.00 -11.03
CA LEU A 65 12.42 -30.58 -11.35
C LEU A 65 12.78 -30.33 -12.82
N THR A 66 13.84 -30.95 -13.34
CA THR A 66 14.20 -30.86 -14.77
C THR A 66 13.12 -31.44 -15.65
N THR A 67 12.52 -32.58 -15.28
CA THR A 67 11.39 -33.15 -16.01
C THR A 67 10.19 -32.19 -16.05
N ILE A 68 9.88 -31.51 -14.93
CA ILE A 68 8.78 -30.53 -14.88
C ILE A 68 9.10 -29.29 -15.73
N LEU A 69 10.35 -28.83 -15.71
CA LEU A 69 10.79 -27.72 -16.54
C LEU A 69 10.73 -28.05 -18.05
N ASP A 70 11.07 -29.27 -18.43
CA ASP A 70 11.08 -29.70 -19.83
C ASP A 70 9.67 -30.02 -20.36
N THR A 71 8.76 -30.48 -19.50
CA THR A 71 7.38 -30.86 -19.90
C THR A 71 6.47 -29.67 -20.20
N LYS A 72 6.77 -28.47 -19.66
CA LYS A 72 6.00 -27.25 -19.92
C LYS A 72 6.93 -26.15 -20.42
N PRO A 73 6.74 -25.62 -21.65
CA PRO A 73 7.56 -24.52 -22.15
C PRO A 73 7.20 -23.22 -21.42
N ASN A 74 7.78 -23.02 -20.24
CA ASN A 74 7.62 -21.81 -19.45
C ASN A 74 8.99 -21.16 -19.24
N ASP A 75 9.40 -20.37 -20.24
CA ASP A 75 10.66 -19.63 -20.28
C ASP A 75 10.83 -18.72 -19.04
N ALA A 76 9.72 -18.22 -18.47
CA ALA A 76 9.76 -17.42 -17.24
C ALA A 76 10.24 -18.23 -16.03
N ILE A 77 9.79 -19.48 -15.87
CA ILE A 77 10.24 -20.35 -14.78
C ILE A 77 11.71 -20.76 -15.00
N HIS A 78 12.10 -21.02 -16.25
CA HIS A 78 13.48 -21.37 -16.59
C HIS A 78 14.43 -20.21 -16.26
N ARG A 79 14.07 -18.98 -16.63
CA ARG A 79 14.81 -17.76 -16.27
C ARG A 79 14.83 -17.53 -14.77
N PHE A 80 13.72 -17.78 -14.06
CA PHE A 80 13.65 -17.65 -12.61
C PHE A 80 14.59 -18.63 -11.89
N VAL A 81 14.61 -19.91 -12.30
CA VAL A 81 15.51 -20.92 -11.75
C VAL A 81 16.98 -20.59 -12.06
N GLN A 82 17.27 -20.11 -13.26
CA GLN A 82 18.63 -19.65 -13.63
C GLN A 82 19.08 -18.43 -12.83
N SER A 83 18.16 -17.57 -12.42
CA SER A 83 18.43 -16.35 -11.65
C SER A 83 18.00 -16.47 -10.19
N TYR A 84 17.95 -17.70 -9.64
CA TYR A 84 17.48 -17.93 -8.28
C TYR A 84 18.23 -17.08 -7.26
N ASP A 85 19.57 -17.03 -7.36
CA ASP A 85 20.42 -16.23 -6.45
C ASP A 85 20.13 -14.72 -6.53
N LEU A 86 19.69 -14.21 -7.68
CA LEU A 86 19.30 -12.81 -7.83
C LEU A 86 17.91 -12.53 -7.27
N ASN A 87 17.04 -13.54 -7.29
CA ASN A 87 15.67 -13.45 -6.78
C ASN A 87 15.55 -13.88 -5.31
N GLU A 88 16.59 -14.49 -4.74
CA GLU A 88 16.64 -14.97 -3.35
C GLU A 88 16.20 -13.90 -2.34
N PRO A 89 16.63 -12.63 -2.43
CA PRO A 89 16.17 -11.57 -1.53
C PRO A 89 14.67 -11.26 -1.65
N LEU A 90 14.06 -11.49 -2.81
CA LEU A 90 12.63 -11.25 -3.06
C LEU A 90 11.74 -12.40 -2.59
N LEU A 91 12.33 -13.59 -2.37
CA LEU A 91 11.64 -14.79 -1.91
C LEU A 91 11.65 -14.92 -0.39
N HIS A 92 12.56 -14.22 0.29
CA HIS A 92 12.51 -14.03 1.73
C HIS A 92 11.37 -13.07 2.06
N LEU A 93 10.16 -13.63 2.20
CA LEU A 93 9.10 -12.97 2.94
C LEU A 93 9.66 -12.59 4.32
N PRO A 94 9.51 -11.34 4.78
CA PRO A 94 9.96 -10.94 6.11
C PRO A 94 9.42 -11.96 7.11
N ASN A 95 10.32 -12.68 7.79
CA ASN A 95 9.92 -13.66 8.79
C ASN A 95 9.00 -12.94 9.79
N PRO A 96 7.71 -13.33 9.91
CA PRO A 96 6.79 -12.68 10.83
C PRO A 96 7.21 -12.85 12.29
N LEU A 97 8.20 -13.71 12.57
CA LEU A 97 8.82 -13.88 13.89
C LEU A 97 10.00 -12.94 14.14
N SER A 98 10.61 -12.35 13.11
CA SER A 98 11.72 -11.40 13.24
C SER A 98 11.26 -9.94 13.34
N THR A 99 10.02 -9.63 12.93
CA THR A 99 9.40 -8.32 13.14
C THR A 99 9.00 -8.06 14.61
N THR A 100 9.03 -9.09 15.46
CA THR A 100 8.76 -8.94 16.90
C THR A 100 9.95 -8.36 17.67
N LYS A 101 11.13 -8.19 17.05
CA LYS A 101 12.32 -7.82 17.82
C LYS A 101 12.39 -6.35 18.23
N GLU A 102 11.62 -5.44 17.61
CA GLU A 102 11.50 -4.04 18.07
C GLU A 102 10.11 -3.45 17.75
N THR A 103 9.04 -4.07 18.25
CA THR A 103 7.94 -3.23 18.76
C THR A 103 8.46 -2.63 20.05
N SER A 104 9.36 -1.66 19.95
CA SER A 104 9.62 -0.71 21.04
C SER A 104 8.23 -0.33 21.57
N GLN A 105 7.99 -0.65 22.84
CA GLN A 105 6.74 -0.38 23.52
C GLN A 105 6.47 1.12 23.37
N LEU A 106 5.76 1.51 22.31
CA LEU A 106 5.40 2.89 22.05
C LEU A 106 4.77 3.39 23.34
N SER A 107 5.25 4.51 23.84
CA SER A 107 4.70 5.13 25.04
C SER A 107 3.19 5.36 24.82
N LEU A 108 2.42 5.37 25.90
CA LEU A 108 0.96 5.55 25.80
C LEU A 108 0.59 6.81 25.00
N ASN A 109 1.44 7.84 25.08
CA ASN A 109 1.28 9.08 24.35
C ASN A 109 1.54 8.94 22.84
N GLU A 110 2.58 8.21 22.44
CA GLU A 110 2.87 7.92 21.02
C GLU A 110 1.76 7.07 20.40
N LYS A 111 1.21 6.11 21.16
CA LYS A 111 0.04 5.33 20.72
C LYS A 111 -1.20 6.20 20.57
N ALA A 112 -1.47 7.10 21.52
CA ALA A 112 -2.60 8.02 21.43
C ALA A 112 -2.45 8.96 20.23
N SER A 113 -1.26 9.52 20.02
CA SER A 113 -0.95 10.38 18.86
C SER A 113 -1.15 9.64 17.55
N LEU A 114 -0.69 8.39 17.44
CA LEU A 114 -0.89 7.57 16.24
C LEU A 114 -2.37 7.28 15.98
N VAL A 115 -3.15 7.01 17.03
CA VAL A 115 -4.60 6.78 16.90
C VAL A 115 -5.34 8.04 16.46
N PHE A 116 -4.97 9.22 16.97
CA PHE A 116 -5.56 10.49 16.52
C PHE A 116 -5.18 10.82 15.08
N GLU A 117 -3.94 10.54 14.68
CA GLU A 117 -3.49 10.75 13.31
C GLU A 117 -4.15 9.78 12.33
N ALA A 118 -4.38 8.53 12.74
CA ALA A 118 -5.08 7.52 11.95
C ALA A 118 -6.61 7.58 12.05
N GLU A 119 -7.19 8.40 12.93
CA GLU A 119 -8.64 8.54 13.10
C GLU A 119 -9.39 8.78 11.78
N PRO A 120 -9.04 9.77 10.94
CA PRO A 120 -9.76 10.00 9.69
C PRO A 120 -9.66 8.83 8.72
N GLU A 121 -8.51 8.14 8.70
CA GLU A 121 -8.32 6.95 7.87
C GLU A 121 -9.18 5.78 8.36
N ILE A 122 -9.27 5.56 9.67
CA ILE A 122 -10.11 4.52 10.27
C ILE A 122 -11.60 4.80 9.98
N VAL A 123 -12.04 6.05 10.10
CA VAL A 123 -13.42 6.44 9.77
C VAL A 123 -13.71 6.24 8.28
N GLN A 124 -12.77 6.56 7.41
CA GLN A 124 -12.91 6.30 5.98
C GLN A 124 -12.99 4.81 5.69
N VAL A 125 -12.11 3.99 6.29
CA VAL A 125 -12.13 2.53 6.14
C VAL A 125 -13.42 1.92 6.70
N GLU A 126 -13.95 2.42 7.81
CA GLU A 126 -15.25 1.98 8.34
C GLU A 126 -16.39 2.25 7.35
N ARG A 127 -16.42 3.45 6.77
CA ARG A 127 -17.38 3.80 5.73
C ARG A 127 -17.25 2.91 4.51
N ASP A 128 -16.03 2.66 4.05
CA ASP A 128 -15.75 1.84 2.87
C ASP A 128 -16.11 0.37 3.13
N LEU A 129 -15.79 -0.18 4.31
CA LEU A 129 -16.19 -1.53 4.71
C LEU A 129 -17.71 -1.68 4.82
N ARG A 130 -18.40 -0.66 5.33
CA ARG A 130 -19.86 -0.63 5.37
C ARG A 130 -20.47 -0.54 3.97
N GLU A 131 -19.84 0.20 3.06
CA GLU A 131 -20.25 0.22 1.65
C GLU A 131 -20.06 -1.15 1.01
N ILE A 132 -18.92 -1.80 1.23
CA ILE A 132 -18.66 -3.16 0.76
C ILE A 132 -19.70 -4.14 1.32
N GLU A 133 -20.05 -4.07 2.60
CA GLU A 133 -21.10 -4.90 3.21
C GLU A 133 -22.47 -4.65 2.57
N VAL A 134 -22.82 -3.40 2.27
CA VAL A 134 -24.07 -3.06 1.56
C VAL A 134 -24.06 -3.61 0.14
N LEU A 135 -22.93 -3.53 -0.56
CA LEU A 135 -22.77 -4.09 -1.91
C LEU A 135 -22.83 -5.62 -1.90
N ASP A 136 -22.28 -6.26 -0.87
CA ASP A 136 -22.36 -7.72 -0.67
C ASP A 136 -23.78 -8.18 -0.38
N ASN A 137 -24.49 -7.50 0.52
CA ASN A 137 -25.91 -7.77 0.79
C ASN A 137 -26.81 -7.60 -0.46
N ARG A 138 -26.41 -6.74 -1.39
CA ARG A 138 -27.08 -6.55 -2.68
C ARG A 138 -26.66 -7.57 -3.75
N GLY A 139 -25.73 -8.48 -3.45
CA GLY A 139 -25.28 -9.54 -4.34
C GLY A 139 -24.31 -9.06 -5.42
N PHE A 140 -23.58 -7.96 -5.17
CA PHE A 140 -22.57 -7.44 -6.10
C PHE A 140 -21.18 -8.06 -5.94
N VAL A 141 -20.99 -9.06 -5.06
CA VAL A 141 -19.70 -9.75 -4.94
C VAL A 141 -19.44 -10.64 -6.17
N GLY A 142 -18.32 -10.39 -6.86
CA GLY A 142 -18.01 -10.94 -8.19
C GLY A 142 -18.50 -10.03 -9.33
N ALA A 143 -18.60 -10.55 -10.56
CA ALA A 143 -19.23 -9.80 -11.65
C ALA A 143 -20.78 -9.71 -11.52
N GLY A 144 -21.35 -10.09 -10.36
CA GLY A 144 -22.77 -9.96 -10.03
C GLY A 144 -23.71 -10.51 -11.12
N LYS A 145 -24.80 -9.78 -11.39
CA LYS A 145 -25.71 -10.03 -12.53
C LYS A 145 -25.09 -9.75 -13.91
N LEU A 146 -23.90 -9.13 -13.99
CA LEU A 146 -23.26 -8.78 -15.29
C LEU A 146 -22.80 -10.03 -16.05
N VAL A 147 -22.52 -11.14 -15.35
CA VAL A 147 -22.17 -12.42 -15.98
C VAL A 147 -23.33 -13.00 -16.77
N ASN A 148 -24.56 -12.79 -16.30
CA ASN A 148 -25.75 -13.43 -16.85
C ASN A 148 -26.39 -12.61 -17.99
N GLY A 149 -25.98 -11.36 -18.21
CA GLY A 149 -26.46 -10.52 -19.32
C GLY A 149 -27.94 -10.10 -19.27
N ASP A 150 -28.72 -10.63 -18.32
CA ASP A 150 -30.17 -10.42 -18.19
C ASP A 150 -30.52 -9.11 -17.45
N TRP A 151 -30.02 -7.97 -17.92
CA TRP A 151 -30.49 -6.68 -17.44
C TRP A 151 -31.75 -6.29 -18.20
N THR A 152 -32.85 -6.07 -17.49
CA THR A 152 -34.07 -5.54 -18.10
C THR A 152 -33.88 -4.05 -18.41
N ASP A 153 -34.45 -3.55 -19.51
CA ASP A 153 -34.38 -2.13 -19.90
C ASP A 153 -34.91 -1.19 -18.78
N GLU A 154 -35.82 -1.69 -17.95
CA GLU A 154 -36.38 -0.97 -16.80
C GLU A 154 -35.40 -0.91 -15.60
N GLU A 155 -34.62 -1.98 -15.37
CA GLU A 155 -33.54 -2.00 -14.36
C GLU A 155 -32.35 -1.12 -14.80
N LEU A 156 -32.02 -1.11 -16.11
CA LEU A 156 -30.97 -0.26 -16.68
C LEU A 156 -31.34 1.23 -16.63
N SER A 157 -32.59 1.55 -16.99
CA SER A 157 -33.07 2.94 -16.97
C SER A 157 -33.20 3.49 -15.54
N SER A 158 -33.61 2.66 -14.58
CA SER A 158 -33.69 3.07 -13.18
C SER A 158 -32.33 3.18 -12.49
N THR A 159 -31.39 2.28 -12.77
CA THR A 159 -30.09 2.21 -12.08
C THR A 159 -29.05 3.15 -12.68
N ILE A 160 -29.05 3.33 -14.00
CA ILE A 160 -28.01 4.09 -14.70
C ILE A 160 -28.56 5.42 -15.22
N VAL A 161 -29.66 5.38 -15.96
CA VAL A 161 -30.15 6.57 -16.67
C VAL A 161 -30.70 7.63 -15.71
N LYS A 162 -31.50 7.24 -14.70
CA LYS A 162 -32.06 8.21 -13.74
C LYS A 162 -30.98 8.91 -12.90
N PRO A 163 -30.01 8.20 -12.27
CA PRO A 163 -28.96 8.86 -11.51
C PRO A 163 -28.04 9.74 -12.37
N LEU A 164 -27.72 9.30 -13.60
CA LEU A 164 -26.96 10.12 -14.54
C LEU A 164 -27.72 11.38 -14.95
N GLN A 165 -29.02 11.28 -15.18
CA GLN A 165 -29.85 12.44 -15.51
C GLN A 165 -29.91 13.42 -14.33
N GLU A 166 -30.03 12.93 -13.09
CA GLU A 166 -30.02 13.77 -11.90
C GLU A 166 -28.66 14.44 -11.68
N SER A 167 -27.56 13.69 -11.83
CA SER A 167 -26.21 14.24 -11.80
C SER A 167 -26.01 15.30 -12.88
N THR A 168 -26.50 15.07 -14.10
CA THR A 168 -26.38 16.03 -15.21
C THR A 168 -27.13 17.33 -14.89
N LYS A 169 -28.33 17.24 -14.30
CA LYS A 169 -29.08 18.43 -13.85
C LYS A 169 -28.32 19.20 -12.79
N SER A 170 -27.79 18.52 -11.77
CA SER A 170 -27.02 19.19 -10.71
C SER A 170 -25.77 19.89 -11.25
N ILE A 171 -25.11 19.30 -12.26
CA ILE A 171 -23.97 19.91 -12.96
C ILE A 171 -24.42 21.16 -13.72
N GLN A 172 -25.53 21.08 -14.46
CA GLN A 172 -26.08 22.22 -15.19
C GLN A 172 -26.48 23.38 -14.24
N GLU A 173 -27.08 23.06 -13.09
CA GLU A 173 -27.40 24.07 -12.07
C GLU A 173 -26.14 24.73 -11.51
N LEU A 174 -25.08 23.96 -11.28
CA LEU A 174 -23.80 24.49 -10.82
C LEU A 174 -23.12 25.34 -11.89
N GLU A 175 -23.15 24.92 -13.16
CA GLU A 175 -22.65 25.70 -14.30
C GLU A 175 -23.42 27.01 -14.46
N GLN A 176 -24.75 26.98 -14.31
CA GLN A 176 -25.56 28.19 -14.32
C GLN A 176 -25.20 29.15 -13.18
N ARG A 177 -24.94 28.60 -11.98
CA ARG A 177 -24.51 29.41 -10.84
C ARG A 177 -23.13 30.03 -11.06
N ILE A 178 -22.18 29.29 -11.64
CA ILE A 178 -20.83 29.78 -11.94
C ILE A 178 -20.88 30.85 -13.02
N THR A 179 -21.65 30.65 -14.09
CA THR A 179 -21.81 31.63 -15.17
C THR A 179 -22.49 32.90 -14.69
N SER A 180 -23.49 32.80 -13.81
CA SER A 180 -24.08 33.96 -13.14
C SER A 180 -23.05 34.71 -12.29
N LEU A 181 -22.26 34.00 -11.47
CA LEU A 181 -21.23 34.61 -10.65
C LEU A 181 -20.14 35.29 -11.49
N MET A 182 -19.77 34.70 -12.62
CA MET A 182 -18.83 35.28 -13.58
C MET A 182 -19.41 36.58 -14.18
N SER A 183 -20.68 36.58 -14.57
CA SER A 183 -21.35 37.78 -15.07
C SER A 183 -21.42 38.89 -14.03
N ASP A 184 -21.70 38.55 -12.76
CA ASP A 184 -21.73 39.50 -11.65
C ASP A 184 -20.34 40.07 -11.38
N TYR A 185 -19.30 39.23 -11.46
CA TYR A 185 -17.91 39.64 -11.34
C TYR A 185 -17.49 40.58 -12.48
N ASP A 186 -17.84 40.27 -13.73
CA ASP A 186 -17.55 41.12 -14.89
C ASP A 186 -18.21 42.51 -14.74
N SER A 187 -19.46 42.54 -14.24
CA SER A 187 -20.15 43.79 -13.92
C SER A 187 -19.43 44.59 -12.82
N TYR A 188 -19.00 43.91 -11.76
CA TYR A 188 -18.22 44.52 -10.68
C TYR A 188 -16.89 45.11 -11.18
N VAL A 189 -16.17 44.37 -12.04
CA VAL A 189 -14.93 44.84 -12.66
C VAL A 189 -15.18 46.04 -13.57
N ASN A 190 -16.26 46.03 -14.35
CA ASN A 190 -16.60 47.17 -15.20
C ASN A 190 -16.92 48.42 -14.37
N ALA A 191 -17.69 48.29 -13.29
CA ALA A 191 -17.98 49.39 -12.37
C ALA A 191 -16.70 49.91 -11.69
N LEU A 192 -15.80 49.02 -11.26
CA LEU A 192 -14.51 49.41 -10.69
C LEU A 192 -13.63 50.15 -11.71
N SER A 193 -13.65 49.71 -12.97
CA SER A 193 -12.94 50.37 -14.07
C SER A 193 -13.49 51.76 -14.35
N GLU A 194 -14.82 51.94 -14.40
CA GLU A 194 -15.45 53.26 -14.53
C GLU A 194 -15.08 54.19 -13.38
N ILE A 195 -15.08 53.69 -12.13
CA ILE A 195 -14.66 54.47 -10.97
C ILE A 195 -13.18 54.88 -11.11
N PHE A 196 -12.30 53.97 -11.51
CA PHE A 196 -10.89 54.28 -11.71
C PHE A 196 -10.67 55.33 -12.81
N VAL A 197 -11.39 55.25 -13.93
CA VAL A 197 -11.37 56.27 -14.99
C VAL A 197 -11.90 57.61 -14.47
N SER A 198 -12.96 57.61 -13.66
CA SER A 198 -13.48 58.85 -13.06
C SER A 198 -12.46 59.49 -12.12
N TRP A 199 -11.74 58.67 -11.34
CA TRP A 199 -10.69 59.14 -10.45
C TRP A 199 -9.49 59.70 -11.22
N ASP A 200 -9.08 59.04 -12.30
CA ASP A 200 -8.01 59.53 -13.17
C ASP A 200 -8.36 60.87 -13.82
N SER A 201 -9.62 61.04 -14.26
CA SER A 201 -10.11 62.32 -14.77
C SER A 201 -10.12 63.42 -13.70
N ILE A 202 -10.55 63.10 -12.48
CA ILE A 202 -10.54 64.07 -11.36
C ILE A 202 -9.10 64.44 -11.01
N LEU A 203 -8.20 63.46 -10.91
CA LEU A 203 -6.78 63.69 -10.61
C LEU A 203 -6.11 64.54 -11.69
N SER A 204 -6.37 64.23 -12.97
CA SER A 204 -5.90 65.02 -14.11
C SER A 204 -6.42 66.46 -14.07
N SER A 205 -7.68 66.67 -13.66
CA SER A 205 -8.25 68.02 -13.51
C SER A 205 -7.58 68.81 -12.39
N ILE A 206 -7.30 68.16 -11.26
CA ILE A 206 -6.58 68.76 -10.13
C ILE A 206 -5.15 69.08 -10.52
N GLU A 207 -4.45 68.19 -11.24
CA GLU A 207 -3.10 68.42 -11.74
C GLU A 207 -3.07 69.63 -12.70
N LEU A 208 -4.03 69.70 -13.61
CA LEU A 208 -4.14 70.82 -14.56
C LEU A 208 -4.40 72.14 -13.82
N ASP A 209 -5.27 72.14 -12.81
CA ASP A 209 -5.54 73.33 -12.00
C ASP A 209 -4.34 73.72 -11.13
N LEU A 210 -3.59 72.77 -10.56
CA LEU A 210 -2.31 73.03 -9.90
C LEU A 210 -1.28 73.62 -10.87
N HIS A 211 -1.20 73.09 -12.09
CA HIS A 211 -0.29 73.59 -13.11
C HIS A 211 -0.66 75.03 -13.52
N LYS A 212 -1.95 75.35 -13.69
CA LYS A 212 -2.40 76.74 -13.91
C LYS A 212 -2.01 77.65 -12.74
N LEU A 213 -2.23 77.22 -11.51
CA LEU A 213 -1.83 77.94 -10.31
C LEU A 213 -0.31 78.15 -10.25
N GLN A 214 0.48 77.16 -10.65
CA GLN A 214 1.93 77.24 -10.71
C GLN A 214 2.42 78.17 -11.82
N ILE A 215 1.78 78.19 -12.99
CA ILE A 215 2.09 79.18 -14.04
C ILE A 215 1.74 80.60 -13.59
N HIS A 216 0.59 80.78 -12.92
CA HIS A 216 0.17 82.07 -12.36
C HIS A 216 0.94 82.49 -11.11
N LYS A 217 1.72 81.58 -10.55
CA LYS A 217 2.75 81.84 -9.54
C LYS A 217 4.13 81.80 -10.22
N PRO A 218 4.48 82.76 -11.10
CA PRO A 218 5.87 82.91 -11.45
C PRO A 218 6.63 83.32 -10.18
N SER A 219 7.80 82.70 -10.01
CA SER A 219 8.77 82.97 -8.96
C SER A 219 8.98 84.47 -8.73
N SER A 220 8.74 84.90 -7.48
CA SER A 220 9.18 86.14 -6.82
C SER A 220 8.81 87.50 -7.42
#